data_AF-M0B637-F1
#
_entry.id   AF-M0B637-F1
#
_cell.length_a   1.000
_cell.length_b   1.000
_cell.length_c   1.000
_cell.angle_alpha   90.00
_cell.angle_beta   90.00
_cell.angle_gamma   90.00
#
_symmetry.space_group_name_H-M   'P 1'
#
loop_
_entity.id
_entity.type
_entity.pdbx_description
1 polymer ?
#
loop_
_entity_poly.entity_id
_entity_poly.type
_entity_poly.pdbx_seq_one_letter_code
_entity_poly.pdbx_strand_id
1 'polypeptide(L)'
;MFSRRQFIVSASATAAAIAVPGLVSAETPEWSPDHITMTGDDEDELRRYQPYLDIPWADQQSLIGVYGWFAESEDYDTRAYYYWAKYNSQNSLFDALPLIGGLFSEDAHFGDHEPVIVLADPDSGEVQRVLYSGYHHFAVDISGEDMTLVEDAESYPTHPSLQVAVPHHHFRHQRDDSRTIAASSISGAEFGSFLDQRSSWEQNGVFDSSSDTAIADPWAMSDRGTWWDESTTDYQFARIRVLLNWRDSDHDELIRE
;
A
#
# COMPACT_ATOMS: atom_id res chain seq x y z
N MET A 1 8.50 -10.05 -65.43
CA MET A 1 8.19 -9.84 -64.00
C MET A 1 7.39 -11.04 -63.51
N PHE A 2 7.97 -11.88 -62.65
CA PHE A 2 7.32 -13.08 -62.13
C PHE A 2 6.69 -12.78 -60.76
N SER A 3 5.37 -12.96 -60.64
CA SER A 3 4.64 -12.86 -59.37
C SER A 3 4.79 -14.17 -58.57
N ARG A 4 5.28 -14.07 -57.32
CA ARG A 4 5.48 -15.20 -56.40
C ARG A 4 4.48 -15.12 -55.25
N ARG A 5 3.54 -16.07 -55.28
CA ARG A 5 3.03 -16.92 -54.20
C ARG A 5 2.37 -16.28 -52.97
N GLN A 6 1.08 -16.63 -52.85
CA GLN A 6 0.31 -16.88 -51.64
C GLN A 6 1.14 -17.41 -50.46
N PHE A 7 0.91 -16.85 -49.28
CA PHE A 7 0.93 -17.59 -48.02
C PHE A 7 -0.14 -16.97 -47.11
N ILE A 8 -1.30 -17.64 -47.03
CA ILE A 8 -2.26 -17.47 -45.93
C ILE A 8 -1.76 -18.44 -44.86
N VAL A 9 -1.35 -17.92 -43.70
CA VAL A 9 -1.16 -18.71 -42.50
C VAL A 9 -2.30 -18.36 -41.56
N SER A 10 -3.28 -19.25 -41.53
CA SER A 10 -4.27 -19.38 -40.48
C SER A 10 -3.57 -19.84 -39.20
N ALA A 11 -3.43 -18.95 -38.22
CA ALA A 11 -3.01 -19.30 -36.88
C ALA A 11 -4.25 -19.69 -36.06
N SER A 12 -4.45 -21.00 -35.90
CA SER A 12 -5.37 -21.54 -34.90
C SER A 12 -4.77 -21.30 -33.52
N ALA A 13 -5.30 -20.33 -32.78
CA ALA A 13 -4.95 -20.14 -31.37
C ALA A 13 -5.63 -21.25 -30.54
N THR A 14 -4.87 -22.28 -30.22
CA THR A 14 -5.25 -23.24 -29.18
C THR A 14 -5.03 -22.56 -27.84
N ALA A 15 -6.09 -22.03 -27.24
CA ALA A 15 -6.08 -21.56 -25.86
C ALA A 15 -5.81 -22.77 -24.96
N ALA A 16 -4.56 -22.92 -24.51
CA ALA A 16 -4.24 -23.82 -23.42
C ALA A 16 -4.74 -23.14 -22.14
N ALA A 17 -5.88 -23.58 -21.63
CA ALA A 17 -6.31 -23.25 -20.28
C ALA A 17 -5.26 -23.83 -19.32
N ILE A 18 -4.39 -22.97 -18.81
CA ILE A 18 -3.52 -23.31 -17.69
C ILE A 18 -4.46 -23.39 -16.49
N ALA A 19 -4.82 -24.61 -16.09
CA ALA A 19 -5.51 -24.83 -14.83
C ALA A 19 -4.54 -24.51 -13.69
N VAL A 20 -4.68 -23.33 -13.09
CA VAL A 20 -4.02 -22.99 -11.83
C VAL A 20 -4.60 -23.93 -10.76
N PRO A 21 -3.80 -24.79 -10.12
CA PRO A 21 -4.32 -25.70 -9.11
C PRO A 21 -4.78 -24.91 -7.88
N GLY A 22 -6.09 -24.89 -7.68
CA GLY A 22 -6.79 -24.78 -6.39
C GLY A 22 -6.27 -23.74 -5.40
N LEU A 23 -6.70 -22.50 -5.57
CA LEU A 23 -6.83 -21.58 -4.44
C LEU A 23 -7.80 -22.22 -3.44
N VAL A 24 -7.28 -22.64 -2.29
CA VAL A 24 -8.12 -23.02 -1.17
C VAL A 24 -8.82 -21.75 -0.75
N SER A 25 -10.13 -21.64 -1.02
CA SER A 25 -10.95 -20.54 -0.54
C SER A 25 -10.93 -20.58 0.98
N ALA A 26 -10.10 -19.72 1.58
CA ALA A 26 -10.15 -19.45 3.01
C ALA A 26 -11.49 -18.78 3.31
N GLU A 27 -12.13 -19.14 4.42
CA GLU A 27 -13.31 -18.41 4.88
C GLU A 27 -12.95 -16.92 5.01
N THR A 28 -13.74 -16.06 4.38
CA THR A 28 -13.61 -14.61 4.53
C THR A 28 -13.76 -14.27 6.02
N PRO A 29 -12.80 -13.56 6.63
CA PRO A 29 -12.85 -13.26 8.05
C PRO A 29 -14.11 -12.50 8.44
N GLU A 30 -14.61 -12.69 9.66
CA GLU A 30 -15.85 -12.02 10.14
C GLU A 30 -15.77 -10.48 10.09
N TRP A 31 -14.56 -9.92 10.13
CA TRP A 31 -14.32 -8.48 10.05
C TRP A 31 -14.34 -7.92 8.63
N SER A 32 -14.26 -8.76 7.59
CA SER A 32 -14.17 -8.27 6.20
C SER A 32 -15.52 -7.75 5.74
N PRO A 33 -15.57 -6.63 4.98
CA PRO A 33 -16.79 -6.17 4.33
C PRO A 33 -17.46 -7.26 3.48
N ASP A 34 -18.79 -7.20 3.37
CA ASP A 34 -19.60 -8.20 2.66
C ASP A 34 -19.23 -8.37 1.17
N HIS A 35 -18.68 -7.35 0.53
CA HIS A 35 -18.25 -7.43 -0.89
C HIS A 35 -16.95 -8.19 -1.09
N ILE A 36 -16.17 -8.43 -0.02
CA ILE A 36 -14.94 -9.23 -0.10
C ILE A 36 -15.33 -10.69 -0.13
N THR A 37 -15.01 -11.36 -1.24
CA THR A 37 -15.37 -12.76 -1.48
C THR A 37 -14.23 -13.73 -1.21
N MET A 38 -12.99 -13.24 -1.19
CA MET A 38 -11.82 -14.03 -0.82
C MET A 38 -10.76 -13.16 -0.16
N THR A 39 -10.07 -13.74 0.81
CA THR A 39 -8.85 -13.18 1.41
C THR A 39 -7.76 -14.23 1.46
N GLY A 40 -6.49 -13.83 1.39
CA GLY A 40 -5.37 -14.74 1.59
C GLY A 40 -4.08 -14.02 1.95
N ASP A 41 -3.05 -14.81 2.26
CA ASP A 41 -1.75 -14.33 2.74
C ASP A 41 -0.59 -15.18 2.19
N ASP A 42 -0.78 -15.75 0.99
CA ASP A 42 0.27 -16.49 0.29
C ASP A 42 1.52 -15.63 0.12
N GLU A 43 2.63 -16.07 0.73
CA GLU A 43 3.84 -15.27 0.84
C GLU A 43 4.47 -15.01 -0.53
N ASP A 44 4.48 -16.00 -1.42
CA ASP A 44 5.07 -15.86 -2.76
C ASP A 44 4.27 -14.84 -3.60
N GLU A 45 2.94 -14.86 -3.47
CA GLU A 45 2.07 -13.88 -4.10
C GLU A 45 2.26 -12.47 -3.52
N LEU A 46 2.30 -12.33 -2.19
CA LEU A 46 2.53 -11.05 -1.53
C LEU A 46 3.91 -10.48 -1.86
N ARG A 47 4.94 -11.32 -1.98
CA ARG A 47 6.28 -10.87 -2.36
C ARG A 47 6.30 -10.22 -3.74
N ARG A 48 5.41 -10.63 -4.66
CA ARG A 48 5.28 -10.06 -6.02
C ARG A 48 4.80 -8.61 -6.03
N TYR A 49 4.03 -8.19 -5.03
CA TYR A 49 3.46 -6.83 -4.98
C TYR A 49 3.91 -6.01 -3.77
N GLN A 50 4.88 -6.53 -3.00
CA GLN A 50 5.41 -5.82 -1.83
C GLN A 50 6.01 -4.46 -2.22
N PRO A 51 5.98 -3.47 -1.31
CA PRO A 51 6.65 -2.20 -1.53
C PRO A 51 8.17 -2.34 -1.52
N TYR A 52 8.81 -1.51 -2.35
CA TYR A 52 10.25 -1.31 -2.36
C TYR A 52 10.57 0.03 -1.70
N LEU A 53 11.48 0.01 -0.72
CA LEU A 53 11.70 1.11 0.19
C LEU A 53 13.08 1.77 -0.04
N ASP A 54 13.10 3.09 -0.28
CA ASP A 54 14.27 3.96 -0.14
C ASP A 54 14.32 4.39 1.33
N ILE A 55 15.09 3.64 2.12
CA ILE A 55 15.31 3.87 3.55
C ILE A 55 16.83 3.94 3.82
N PRO A 56 17.33 5.00 4.49
CA PRO A 56 18.74 5.10 4.81
C PRO A 56 19.20 3.89 5.64
N TRP A 57 20.41 3.39 5.36
CA TRP A 57 20.98 2.23 6.05
C TRP A 57 20.96 2.35 7.58
N ALA A 58 21.21 3.55 8.11
CA ALA A 58 21.21 3.81 9.54
C ALA A 58 19.82 3.62 10.20
N ASP A 59 18.75 3.76 9.41
CA ASP A 59 17.37 3.72 9.86
C ASP A 59 16.70 2.37 9.53
N GLN A 60 17.33 1.51 8.73
CA GLN A 60 16.77 0.19 8.36
C GLN A 60 16.43 -0.69 9.57
N GLN A 61 17.22 -0.61 10.65
CA GLN A 61 16.97 -1.33 11.91
C GLN A 61 15.69 -0.88 12.64
N SER A 62 15.08 0.24 12.23
CA SER A 62 13.80 0.69 12.77
C SER A 62 12.63 -0.12 12.22
N LEU A 63 12.75 -0.69 11.01
CA LEU A 63 11.74 -1.54 10.40
C LEU A 63 11.72 -2.91 11.10
N ILE A 64 10.63 -3.19 11.80
CA ILE A 64 10.37 -4.48 12.45
C ILE A 64 9.94 -5.51 11.41
N GLY A 65 9.09 -5.12 10.46
CA GLY A 65 8.60 -6.04 9.44
C GLY A 65 7.55 -5.43 8.52
N VAL A 66 7.18 -6.18 7.49
CA VAL A 66 6.06 -5.88 6.59
C VAL A 66 5.09 -7.05 6.62
N TYR A 67 3.82 -6.75 6.89
CA TYR A 67 2.79 -7.76 7.06
C TYR A 67 1.70 -7.55 6.02
N GLY A 68 1.48 -8.55 5.18
CA GLY A 68 0.60 -8.46 4.01
C GLY A 68 -0.62 -9.37 4.10
N TRP A 69 -1.63 -9.03 3.32
CA TRP A 69 -2.73 -9.91 2.92
C TRP A 69 -3.27 -9.42 1.56
N PHE A 70 -4.04 -10.25 0.89
CA PHE A 70 -4.75 -9.86 -0.33
C PHE A 70 -6.25 -10.10 -0.18
N ALA A 71 -7.02 -9.34 -0.96
CA ALA A 71 -8.47 -9.43 -1.04
C ALA A 71 -8.96 -9.45 -2.49
N GLU A 72 -10.03 -10.19 -2.73
CA GLU A 72 -10.82 -10.14 -3.96
C GLU A 72 -12.26 -9.76 -3.66
N SER A 73 -12.89 -9.16 -4.66
CA SER A 73 -14.30 -8.79 -4.64
C SER A 73 -14.88 -8.93 -6.03
N GLU A 74 -16.13 -9.38 -6.13
CA GLU A 74 -16.86 -9.40 -7.40
C GLU A 74 -17.32 -8.00 -7.85
N ASP A 75 -17.26 -7.02 -6.94
CA ASP A 75 -17.67 -5.64 -7.21
C ASP A 75 -16.55 -4.79 -7.83
N TYR A 76 -15.31 -5.30 -7.84
CA TYR A 76 -14.13 -4.57 -8.31
C TYR A 76 -13.30 -5.40 -9.31
N ASP A 77 -12.80 -4.75 -10.36
CA ASP A 77 -11.97 -5.38 -11.40
C ASP A 77 -10.49 -5.54 -10.97
N THR A 78 -10.17 -5.33 -9.69
CA THR A 78 -8.81 -5.43 -9.15
C THR A 78 -8.74 -6.40 -8.00
N ARG A 79 -7.59 -7.06 -7.85
CA ARG A 79 -7.17 -7.69 -6.59
C ARG A 79 -6.41 -6.65 -5.78
N ALA A 80 -6.72 -6.56 -4.49
CA ALA A 80 -6.01 -5.67 -3.58
C ALA A 80 -4.95 -6.44 -2.81
N TYR A 81 -3.71 -5.92 -2.79
CA TYR A 81 -2.62 -6.38 -1.94
C TYR A 81 -2.34 -5.32 -0.89
N TYR A 82 -2.56 -5.65 0.38
CA TYR A 82 -2.57 -4.69 1.47
C TYR A 82 -1.49 -5.04 2.49
N TYR A 83 -0.49 -4.17 2.60
CA TYR A 83 0.67 -4.28 3.48
C TYR A 83 0.61 -3.27 4.61
N TRP A 84 1.19 -3.66 5.75
CA TRP A 84 1.47 -2.79 6.88
C TRP A 84 2.97 -2.88 7.21
N ALA A 85 3.70 -1.78 7.02
CA ALA A 85 5.09 -1.67 7.45
C ALA A 85 5.15 -1.24 8.91
N LYS A 86 5.78 -2.05 9.76
CA LYS A 86 5.86 -1.84 11.20
C LYS A 86 7.22 -1.31 11.60
N TYR A 87 7.27 -0.22 12.37
CA TYR A 87 8.51 0.37 12.88
C TYR A 87 8.57 0.44 14.42
N ASN A 88 9.80 0.46 14.97
CA ASN A 88 10.09 0.39 16.41
C ASN A 88 9.53 1.56 17.26
N SER A 89 9.25 2.73 16.66
CA SER A 89 8.48 3.88 17.18
C SER A 89 8.83 5.14 16.38
N GLN A 90 7.92 6.11 16.32
CA GLN A 90 8.23 7.47 15.89
C GLN A 90 8.87 8.25 17.05
N ASN A 91 9.94 9.01 16.77
CA ASN A 91 10.34 10.10 17.67
C ASN A 91 9.51 11.32 17.26
N SER A 92 8.66 11.85 18.15
CA SER A 92 7.90 13.07 17.83
C SER A 92 8.85 14.25 17.68
N LEU A 93 8.55 15.16 16.74
CA LEU A 93 9.28 16.42 16.58
C LEU A 93 9.21 17.29 17.86
N PHE A 94 8.21 17.02 18.72
CA PHE A 94 7.99 17.68 20.00
C PHE A 94 8.62 16.96 21.21
N ASP A 95 9.09 15.73 21.07
CA ASP A 95 9.82 15.02 22.15
C ASP A 95 11.14 15.72 22.50
N ALA A 96 11.68 16.50 21.56
CA ALA A 96 12.87 17.33 21.76
C ALA A 96 12.59 18.66 22.50
N LEU A 97 11.32 19.03 22.76
CA LEU A 97 10.94 20.31 23.36
C LEU A 97 10.36 20.12 24.79
N PRO A 98 11.16 20.34 25.85
CA PRO A 98 10.83 19.93 27.23
C PRO A 98 9.67 20.68 27.92
N LEU A 99 9.07 21.69 27.26
CA LEU A 99 7.98 22.49 27.84
C LEU A 99 6.61 22.27 27.17
N ILE A 100 6.58 21.62 26.00
CA ILE A 100 5.37 21.37 25.21
C ILE A 100 5.25 19.90 24.78
N GLY A 101 6.34 19.12 24.83
CA GLY A 101 6.35 17.70 24.48
C GLY A 101 5.27 16.91 25.23
N GLY A 102 5.09 17.12 26.54
CA GLY A 102 4.04 16.42 27.30
C GLY A 102 2.59 16.85 27.04
N LEU A 103 2.35 17.89 26.25
CA LEU A 103 1.01 18.32 25.82
C LEU A 103 0.66 17.83 24.40
N PHE A 104 1.67 17.37 23.65
CA PHE A 104 1.57 16.86 22.27
C PHE A 104 2.18 15.46 22.14
N SER A 105 2.45 14.78 23.26
CA SER A 105 3.03 13.43 23.33
C SER A 105 2.02 12.32 22.98
N GLU A 106 0.87 12.69 22.44
CA GLU A 106 -0.15 11.72 22.00
C GLU A 106 0.29 10.98 20.73
N ASP A 107 1.30 11.46 20.01
CA ASP A 107 1.89 10.81 18.82
C ASP A 107 2.80 9.60 19.14
N ALA A 108 3.00 9.27 20.42
CA ALA A 108 3.83 8.13 20.83
C ALA A 108 3.00 6.85 20.91
N HIS A 109 2.56 6.33 19.77
CA HIS A 109 1.90 5.02 19.69
C HIS A 109 2.93 3.88 19.65
N PHE A 110 2.59 2.77 20.32
CA PHE A 110 3.45 1.59 20.42
C PHE A 110 3.52 0.87 19.06
N GLY A 111 4.53 1.20 18.28
CA GLY A 111 4.75 0.64 16.95
C GLY A 111 3.98 1.43 15.88
N ASP A 112 4.74 2.04 14.98
CA ASP A 112 4.19 2.77 13.85
C ASP A 112 3.83 1.77 12.75
N HIS A 113 2.59 1.80 12.26
CA HIS A 113 2.09 0.85 11.26
C HIS A 113 1.64 1.64 10.04
N GLU A 114 2.48 1.62 9.01
CA GLU A 114 2.34 2.45 7.82
C GLU A 114 1.77 1.60 6.67
N PRO A 115 0.51 1.82 6.28
CA PRO A 115 -0.17 1.03 5.27
C PRO A 115 0.25 1.34 3.83
N VAL A 116 0.26 0.31 2.99
CA VAL A 116 0.37 0.39 1.53
C VAL A 116 -0.62 -0.57 0.89
N ILE A 117 -1.40 -0.11 -0.08
CA ILE A 117 -2.34 -0.90 -0.88
C ILE A 117 -1.87 -0.86 -2.33
N VAL A 118 -1.77 -2.01 -2.96
CA VAL A 118 -1.53 -2.16 -4.40
C VAL A 118 -2.76 -2.80 -5.02
N LEU A 119 -3.42 -2.09 -5.94
CA LEU A 119 -4.55 -2.62 -6.71
C LEU A 119 -4.02 -3.07 -8.07
N ALA A 120 -4.10 -4.37 -8.32
CA ALA A 120 -3.63 -4.97 -9.56
C ALA A 120 -4.75 -5.69 -10.30
N ASP A 121 -4.65 -5.71 -11.62
CA ASP A 121 -5.52 -6.51 -12.47
C ASP A 121 -5.30 -8.00 -12.16
N PRO A 122 -6.34 -8.77 -11.78
CA PRO A 122 -6.17 -10.14 -11.33
C PRO A 122 -5.76 -11.11 -12.45
N ASP A 123 -6.03 -10.77 -13.72
CA ASP A 123 -5.75 -11.63 -14.87
C ASP A 123 -4.34 -11.42 -15.43
N SER A 124 -3.90 -10.16 -15.53
CA SER A 124 -2.61 -9.78 -16.12
C SER A 124 -1.52 -9.50 -15.08
N GLY A 125 -1.89 -9.21 -13.83
CA GLY A 125 -0.98 -8.76 -12.78
C GLY A 125 -0.50 -7.31 -12.92
N GLU A 126 -1.04 -6.56 -13.89
CA GLU A 126 -0.69 -5.15 -14.06
C GLU A 126 -1.18 -4.32 -12.86
N VAL A 127 -0.25 -3.59 -12.22
CA VAL A 127 -0.61 -2.66 -11.14
C VAL A 127 -1.30 -1.45 -11.73
N GLN A 128 -2.54 -1.22 -11.32
CA GLN A 128 -3.37 -0.11 -11.80
C GLN A 128 -3.29 1.11 -10.90
N ARG A 129 -3.13 0.89 -9.59
CA ARG A 129 -3.14 1.95 -8.58
C ARG A 129 -2.36 1.52 -7.33
N VAL A 130 -1.75 2.49 -6.67
CA VAL A 130 -1.10 2.30 -5.37
C VAL A 130 -1.61 3.39 -4.43
N LEU A 131 -2.03 2.99 -3.23
CA LEU A 131 -2.31 3.90 -2.12
C LEU A 131 -1.29 3.66 -1.01
N TYR A 132 -0.84 4.71 -0.36
CA TYR A 132 0.08 4.58 0.76
C TYR A 132 -0.14 5.68 1.80
N SER A 133 0.25 5.41 3.04
CA SER A 133 0.27 6.40 4.12
C SER A 133 1.35 7.45 3.88
N GLY A 134 0.96 8.54 3.21
CA GLY A 134 1.75 9.75 3.17
C GLY A 134 1.43 10.62 4.38
N TYR A 135 2.43 11.32 4.92
CA TYR A 135 2.35 12.36 5.97
C TYR A 135 1.15 12.25 6.94
N HIS A 136 1.34 11.87 8.21
CA HIS A 136 0.22 11.75 9.18
C HIS A 136 -0.95 10.90 8.64
N HIS A 137 -0.68 9.74 8.03
CA HIS A 137 -1.69 8.76 7.58
C HIS A 137 -2.74 9.32 6.58
N PHE A 138 -2.33 10.21 5.68
CA PHE A 138 -3.11 10.51 4.47
C PHE A 138 -3.01 9.39 3.46
N ALA A 139 -4.15 9.05 2.85
CA ALA A 139 -4.19 8.20 1.67
C ALA A 139 -3.71 8.99 0.46
N VAL A 140 -2.44 8.80 0.12
CA VAL A 140 -1.90 9.30 -1.14
C VAL A 140 -2.13 8.24 -2.20
N ASP A 141 -2.83 8.63 -3.26
CA ASP A 141 -3.19 7.79 -4.40
C ASP A 141 -2.29 8.15 -5.59
N ILE A 142 -1.61 7.14 -6.16
CA ILE A 142 -0.86 7.25 -7.41
C ILE A 142 -1.35 6.19 -8.40
N SER A 143 -1.49 6.57 -9.67
CA SER A 143 -1.98 5.69 -10.73
C SER A 143 -1.39 6.04 -12.09
N GLY A 144 -1.51 5.13 -13.06
CA GLY A 144 -1.06 5.34 -14.43
C GLY A 144 0.42 5.73 -14.54
N GLU A 145 0.72 6.73 -15.37
CA GLU A 145 2.08 7.18 -15.65
C GLU A 145 2.78 7.89 -14.47
N ASP A 146 2.02 8.28 -13.45
CA ASP A 146 2.57 8.90 -12.24
C ASP A 146 3.15 7.85 -11.28
N MET A 147 2.90 6.56 -11.47
CA MET A 147 3.48 5.51 -10.66
C MET A 147 4.95 5.28 -11.00
N THR A 148 5.75 4.98 -9.98
CA THR A 148 7.09 4.42 -10.17
C THR A 148 7.09 3.03 -9.58
N LEU A 149 7.18 2.04 -10.47
CA LEU A 149 7.17 0.64 -10.13
C LEU A 149 8.56 0.05 -10.43
N VAL A 150 9.09 -0.72 -9.50
CA VAL A 150 10.35 -1.45 -9.68
C VAL A 150 10.04 -2.78 -10.35
N GLU A 151 10.85 -3.14 -11.34
CA GLU A 151 10.90 -4.48 -11.92
C GLU A 151 11.93 -5.31 -11.13
N ASP A 152 11.53 -6.49 -10.66
CA ASP A 152 12.42 -7.43 -9.96
C ASP A 152 12.52 -8.76 -10.73
N ALA A 153 12.55 -9.92 -10.06
CA ALA A 153 12.71 -11.22 -10.70
C ALA A 153 11.56 -11.57 -11.67
N GLU A 154 10.41 -10.89 -11.54
CA GLU A 154 9.28 -10.96 -12.46
C GLU A 154 9.55 -10.06 -13.68
N SER A 155 9.16 -10.50 -14.88
CA SER A 155 9.50 -9.81 -16.15
C SER A 155 8.69 -8.52 -16.42
N TYR A 156 8.02 -7.97 -15.40
CA TYR A 156 7.23 -6.75 -15.47
C TYR A 156 7.18 -6.05 -14.11
N PRO A 157 7.05 -4.71 -14.07
CA PRO A 157 7.16 -3.95 -12.83
C PRO A 157 5.87 -4.00 -12.00
N THR A 158 5.99 -4.41 -10.73
CA THR A 158 4.85 -4.62 -9.81
C THR A 158 5.05 -3.96 -8.44
N HIS A 159 6.28 -3.53 -8.13
CA HIS A 159 6.63 -3.09 -6.78
C HIS A 159 6.58 -1.57 -6.66
N PRO A 160 5.70 -0.98 -5.82
CA PRO A 160 5.72 0.47 -5.64
C PRO A 160 7.03 0.94 -5.02
N SER A 161 7.65 1.94 -5.65
CA SER A 161 8.86 2.62 -5.17
C SER A 161 8.48 3.74 -4.20
N LEU A 162 8.78 3.54 -2.92
CA LEU A 162 8.42 4.44 -1.83
C LEU A 162 9.65 4.86 -1.03
N GLN A 163 9.76 6.15 -0.69
CA GLN A 163 10.75 6.67 0.25
C GLN A 163 10.15 6.71 1.65
N VAL A 164 10.90 6.20 2.63
CA VAL A 164 10.55 6.30 4.05
C VAL A 164 10.99 7.66 4.60
N ALA A 165 10.06 8.46 5.11
CA ALA A 165 10.34 9.77 5.68
C ALA A 165 10.74 9.67 7.16
N VAL A 166 12.03 9.39 7.39
CA VAL A 166 12.60 9.29 8.74
C VAL A 166 12.57 10.65 9.48
N PRO A 167 12.30 10.68 10.80
CA PRO A 167 12.04 9.55 11.73
C PRO A 167 10.56 9.22 11.93
N HIS A 168 9.68 9.79 11.11
CA HIS A 168 8.22 9.71 11.28
C HIS A 168 7.58 8.60 10.42
N HIS A 169 8.42 7.83 9.70
CA HIS A 169 8.15 6.65 8.88
C HIS A 169 6.99 6.64 7.87
N HIS A 170 6.24 7.73 7.70
CA HIS A 170 5.33 7.86 6.55
C HIS A 170 6.07 7.77 5.21
N PHE A 171 5.33 7.42 4.17
CA PHE A 171 5.88 7.27 2.84
C PHE A 171 5.80 8.55 2.00
N ARG A 172 6.69 8.61 1.01
CA ARG A 172 6.64 9.53 -0.12
C ARG A 172 6.86 8.75 -1.39
N HIS A 173 6.23 9.16 -2.48
CA HIS A 173 6.52 8.60 -3.80
C HIS A 173 8.00 8.79 -4.15
N GLN A 174 8.70 7.69 -4.43
CA GLN A 174 10.07 7.71 -4.91
C GLN A 174 10.08 7.55 -6.44
N ARG A 175 10.48 8.61 -7.14
CA ARG A 175 10.49 8.66 -8.62
C ARG A 175 11.69 7.98 -9.26
N ASP A 176 12.68 7.59 -8.46
CA ASP A 176 13.89 6.88 -8.88
C ASP A 176 13.83 5.44 -8.35
N ASP A 177 13.42 4.50 -9.20
CA ASP A 177 13.27 3.07 -8.89
C ASP A 177 14.57 2.40 -8.42
N SER A 178 15.72 2.88 -8.89
CA SER A 178 17.05 2.33 -8.58
C SER A 178 17.52 2.54 -7.14
N ARG A 179 16.82 3.37 -6.37
CA ARG A 179 17.19 3.75 -4.99
C ARG A 179 16.56 2.88 -3.91
N THR A 180 15.70 1.97 -4.30
CA THR A 180 14.88 1.21 -3.36
C THR A 180 15.37 -0.22 -3.23
N ILE A 181 14.98 -0.88 -2.14
CA ILE A 181 15.19 -2.31 -1.90
C ILE A 181 13.88 -2.95 -1.48
N ALA A 182 13.68 -4.23 -1.81
CA ALA A 182 12.51 -4.98 -1.37
C ALA A 182 12.39 -4.88 0.15
N ALA A 183 11.22 -4.52 0.69
CA ALA A 183 11.06 -4.34 2.12
C ALA A 183 11.42 -5.61 2.91
N SER A 184 11.09 -6.79 2.37
CA SER A 184 11.45 -8.08 2.94
C SER A 184 12.94 -8.44 2.90
N SER A 185 13.77 -7.69 2.16
CA SER A 185 15.22 -7.90 2.09
C SER A 185 15.99 -7.10 3.15
N ILE A 186 15.31 -6.20 3.86
CA ILE A 186 15.92 -5.39 4.92
C ILE A 186 16.28 -6.30 6.09
N SER A 187 17.55 -6.29 6.48
CA SER A 187 18.06 -7.24 7.48
C SER A 187 17.37 -7.06 8.83
N GLY A 188 16.78 -8.14 9.34
CA GLY A 188 16.08 -8.15 10.62
C GLY A 188 14.59 -7.81 10.53
N ALA A 189 14.10 -7.37 9.37
CA ALA A 189 12.68 -7.17 9.13
C ALA A 189 11.99 -8.52 8.87
N GLU A 190 10.87 -8.74 9.54
CA GLU A 190 9.96 -9.86 9.25
C GLU A 190 9.17 -9.58 7.96
N PHE A 191 8.87 -10.62 7.20
CA PHE A 191 7.83 -10.57 6.18
C PHE A 191 6.78 -11.61 6.56
N GLY A 192 5.55 -11.18 6.83
CA GLY A 192 4.55 -12.04 7.48
C GLY A 192 3.11 -11.76 7.06
N SER A 193 2.20 -12.52 7.66
CA SER A 193 0.76 -12.39 7.41
C SER A 193 0.14 -11.31 8.30
N PHE A 194 -0.60 -10.38 7.71
CA PHE A 194 -1.47 -9.49 8.46
C PHE A 194 -2.61 -10.25 9.13
N LEU A 195 -3.15 -11.30 8.48
CA LEU A 195 -4.26 -12.09 9.01
C LEU A 195 -3.89 -12.75 10.35
N ASP A 196 -2.65 -13.22 10.47
CA ASP A 196 -2.11 -13.78 11.73
C ASP A 196 -1.90 -12.72 12.82
N GLN A 197 -1.48 -11.52 12.43
CA GLN A 197 -1.10 -10.46 13.38
C GLN A 197 -2.29 -9.61 13.84
N ARG A 198 -3.32 -9.47 13.01
CA ARG A 198 -4.42 -8.52 13.20
C ARG A 198 -5.02 -8.58 14.60
N SER A 199 -5.43 -9.76 15.05
CA SER A 199 -6.08 -9.93 16.35
C SER A 199 -5.18 -9.49 17.51
N SER A 200 -3.86 -9.72 17.40
CA SER A 200 -2.89 -9.24 18.39
C SER A 200 -2.78 -7.71 18.36
N TRP A 201 -2.71 -7.12 17.17
CA TRP A 201 -2.60 -5.67 17.01
C TRP A 201 -3.85 -4.94 17.51
N GLU A 202 -5.04 -5.45 17.21
CA GLU A 202 -6.32 -4.95 17.75
C GLU A 202 -6.35 -5.02 19.28
N GLN A 203 -5.97 -6.16 19.88
CA GLN A 203 -5.91 -6.31 21.33
C GLN A 203 -4.91 -5.37 22.02
N ASN A 204 -3.90 -4.92 21.30
CA ASN A 204 -2.89 -3.98 21.78
C ASN A 204 -3.19 -2.52 21.42
N GLY A 205 -4.37 -2.23 20.85
CA GLY A 205 -4.82 -0.88 20.56
C GLY A 205 -4.08 -0.19 19.39
N VAL A 206 -3.43 -0.95 18.50
CA VAL A 206 -2.74 -0.41 17.31
C VAL A 206 -3.69 0.38 16.42
N PHE A 207 -4.97 0.00 16.41
CA PHE A 207 -5.98 0.55 15.53
C PHE A 207 -6.97 1.48 16.23
N ASP A 208 -6.76 1.84 17.50
CA ASP A 208 -7.72 2.62 18.30
C ASP A 208 -8.07 3.99 17.69
N SER A 209 -7.13 4.58 16.94
CA SER A 209 -7.30 5.87 16.24
C SER A 209 -7.62 5.70 14.74
N SER A 210 -7.58 4.49 14.22
CA SER A 210 -7.77 4.18 12.81
C SER A 210 -9.21 3.79 12.52
N SER A 211 -9.68 4.08 11.31
CA SER A 211 -11.01 3.64 10.90
C SER A 211 -11.04 2.15 10.61
N ASP A 212 -12.03 1.45 11.15
CA ASP A 212 -12.28 0.03 10.83
C ASP A 212 -12.39 -0.20 9.32
N THR A 213 -13.09 0.70 8.60
CA THR A 213 -13.20 0.66 7.14
C THR A 213 -11.82 0.79 6.50
N ALA A 214 -10.97 1.70 6.97
CA ALA A 214 -9.64 1.89 6.41
C ALA A 214 -8.74 0.66 6.59
N ILE A 215 -8.92 -0.08 7.68
CA ILE A 215 -8.15 -1.28 8.00
C ILE A 215 -8.66 -2.48 7.18
N ALA A 216 -9.98 -2.62 7.05
CA ALA A 216 -10.62 -3.82 6.54
C ALA A 216 -10.95 -3.77 5.04
N ASP A 217 -11.15 -2.57 4.47
CA ASP A 217 -11.58 -2.39 3.08
C ASP A 217 -10.52 -1.63 2.26
N PRO A 218 -9.70 -2.33 1.47
CA PRO A 218 -8.68 -1.66 0.67
C PRO A 218 -9.26 -0.75 -0.43
N TRP A 219 -10.47 -1.02 -0.94
CA TRP A 219 -11.07 -0.22 -2.02
C TRP A 219 -11.70 1.07 -1.52
N ALA A 220 -12.22 1.10 -0.27
CA ALA A 220 -12.76 2.32 0.32
C ALA A 220 -11.71 3.42 0.54
N MET A 221 -10.42 3.08 0.55
CA MET A 221 -9.35 4.04 0.86
C MET A 221 -9.18 5.16 -0.17
N SER A 222 -9.44 4.89 -1.46
CA SER A 222 -9.36 5.93 -2.50
C SER A 222 -10.33 7.09 -2.22
N ASP A 223 -11.53 6.79 -1.74
CA ASP A 223 -12.55 7.81 -1.45
C ASP A 223 -12.37 8.43 -0.07
N ARG A 224 -11.83 7.68 0.90
CA ARG A 224 -11.69 8.12 2.29
C ARG A 224 -10.62 9.18 2.47
N GLY A 225 -9.49 9.08 1.78
CA GLY A 225 -8.40 10.06 1.83
C GLY A 225 -7.52 10.02 3.09
N THR A 226 -7.84 9.21 4.11
CA THR A 226 -7.02 9.05 5.33
C THR A 226 -7.37 7.78 6.09
N TRP A 227 -6.39 7.19 6.78
CA TRP A 227 -6.60 6.03 7.65
C TRP A 227 -7.19 6.38 9.02
N TRP A 228 -7.17 7.65 9.43
CA TRP A 228 -7.71 8.06 10.72
C TRP A 228 -9.22 7.84 10.81
N ASP A 229 -9.67 7.47 12.00
CA ASP A 229 -11.09 7.49 12.34
C ASP A 229 -11.62 8.93 12.44
N GLU A 230 -12.86 9.15 12.01
CA GLU A 230 -13.45 10.49 11.91
C GLU A 230 -13.60 11.20 13.26
N SER A 231 -13.65 10.43 14.35
CA SER A 231 -13.74 10.94 15.71
C SER A 231 -12.42 11.51 16.25
N THR A 232 -11.30 11.25 15.57
CA THR A 232 -9.98 11.71 16.02
C THR A 232 -9.71 13.16 15.62
N THR A 233 -8.87 13.83 16.42
CA THR A 233 -8.39 15.19 16.09
C THR A 233 -7.54 15.18 14.83
N ASP A 234 -6.76 14.12 14.62
CA ASP A 234 -5.91 13.92 13.45
C ASP A 234 -6.71 13.84 12.17
N TYR A 235 -7.88 13.18 12.17
CA TYR A 235 -8.78 13.21 11.03
C TYR A 235 -9.26 14.64 10.70
N GLN A 236 -9.54 15.47 11.70
CA GLN A 236 -9.99 16.84 11.46
C GLN A 236 -8.86 17.69 10.85
N PHE A 237 -7.63 17.54 11.34
CA PHE A 237 -6.45 18.15 10.70
C PHE A 237 -6.23 17.61 9.30
N ALA A 238 -6.43 16.30 9.13
CA ALA A 238 -6.28 15.63 7.86
C ALA A 238 -7.19 16.27 6.81
N ARG A 239 -8.47 16.34 7.12
CA ARG A 239 -9.50 16.93 6.27
C ARG A 239 -9.21 18.39 5.89
N ILE A 240 -8.74 19.21 6.82
CA ILE A 240 -8.38 20.62 6.54
C ILE A 240 -7.27 20.69 5.48
N ARG A 241 -6.24 19.85 5.60
CA ARG A 241 -5.13 19.86 4.64
C ARG A 241 -5.54 19.33 3.27
N VAL A 242 -6.36 18.27 3.20
CA VAL A 242 -6.93 17.79 1.94
C VAL A 242 -7.71 18.91 1.25
N LEU A 243 -8.57 19.63 2.00
CA LEU A 243 -9.33 20.77 1.48
C LEU A 243 -8.43 21.91 0.98
N LEU A 244 -7.33 22.21 1.68
CA LEU A 244 -6.39 23.25 1.28
C LEU A 244 -5.62 22.87 0.02
N ASN A 245 -5.12 21.62 -0.08
CA ASN A 245 -4.44 21.12 -1.26
C ASN A 245 -5.37 21.13 -2.49
N TRP A 246 -6.64 20.74 -2.32
CA TRP A 246 -7.62 20.75 -3.41
C TRP A 246 -7.84 22.16 -3.95
N ARG A 247 -7.91 23.15 -3.05
CA ARG A 247 -8.07 24.56 -3.43
C ARG A 247 -6.84 25.14 -4.15
N ASP A 248 -5.64 24.67 -3.81
CA ASP A 248 -4.41 25.11 -4.47
C ASP A 248 -4.29 24.50 -5.88
N SER A 249 -4.72 23.26 -6.09
CA SER A 249 -4.78 22.63 -7.43
C SER A 249 -5.71 23.37 -8.39
N ASP A 250 -6.89 23.81 -7.92
CA ASP A 250 -7.83 24.62 -8.71
C ASP A 250 -7.27 26.02 -9.02
N HIS A 251 -6.42 26.57 -8.14
CA HIS A 251 -5.76 27.85 -8.36
C HIS A 251 -4.65 27.78 -9.41
N ASP A 252 -3.95 26.66 -9.51
CA ASP A 252 -2.90 26.43 -10.50
C ASP A 252 -3.45 26.21 -11.92
N GLU A 253 -4.68 25.70 -12.08
CA GLU A 253 -5.36 25.68 -13.38
C GLU A 253 -5.80 27.07 -13.84
N LEU A 254 -6.25 27.95 -12.93
CA LEU A 254 -6.68 29.32 -13.24
C LEU A 254 -5.53 30.27 -13.62
N ILE A 255 -4.28 29.94 -13.30
CA ILE A 255 -3.08 30.76 -13.60
C ILE A 255 -2.40 30.31 -14.92
N ARG A 256 -2.87 29.22 -15.54
CA ARG A 256 -2.33 28.69 -16.81
C ARG A 256 -3.08 29.12 -18.08
N GLU A 257 -4.03 30.06 -17.98
CA GLU A 257 -4.60 30.79 -19.14
C GLU A 257 -3.92 32.15 -19.38
#